data_AF-A0A534XQH2-F1
#
_entry.id   AF-A0A534XQH2-F1
#
_cell.length_a   1.000
_cell.length_b   1.000
_cell.length_c   1.000
_cell.angle_alpha   90.00
_cell.angle_beta   90.00
_cell.angle_gamma   90.00
#
_symmetry.space_group_name_H-M   'P 1'
#
loop_
_entity.id
_entity.type
_entity.pdbx_description
1 polymer ?
#
loop_
_entity_poly.entity_id
_entity_poly.type
_entity_poly.pdbx_seq_one_letter_code
_entity_poly.pdbx_strand_id
1 'polypeptide(L)'
;MLLLAAAPAWAEGPAYGPELEGFDYAYPVQRFDLESQRQTLHMSYLDVRPPRPNGRTVVLLHGKNFCAGTWEATIRVLGETGYRVVAPDQIGFCKSTKPERYQY
;
A
#
# COMPACT_ATOMS: atom_id res chain seq x y z
N MET A 1 -47.31 23.99 12.18
CA MET A 1 -45.87 24.17 12.42
C MET A 1 -45.17 22.89 11.99
N LEU A 2 -44.58 22.86 10.80
CA LEU A 2 -43.91 21.68 10.25
C LEU A 2 -42.41 21.80 10.58
N LEU A 3 -41.88 20.93 11.44
CA LEU A 3 -40.44 20.85 11.68
C LEU A 3 -39.77 20.13 10.50
N LEU A 4 -38.93 20.84 9.74
CA LEU A 4 -37.93 20.20 8.87
C LEU A 4 -36.78 19.72 9.75
N ALA A 5 -36.56 18.41 9.82
CA ALA A 5 -35.32 17.86 10.33
C ALA A 5 -34.25 17.93 9.22
N ALA A 6 -33.18 18.68 9.44
CA ALA A 6 -32.01 18.67 8.55
C ALA A 6 -31.21 17.38 8.80
N ALA A 7 -31.03 16.56 7.76
CA ALA A 7 -30.12 15.42 7.82
C ALA A 7 -28.67 15.92 7.92
N PRO A 8 -27.79 15.24 8.68
CA PRO A 8 -26.39 15.62 8.75
C PRO A 8 -25.75 15.39 7.38
N ALA A 9 -25.13 16.42 6.81
CA ALA A 9 -24.27 16.28 5.65
C ALA A 9 -23.02 15.51 6.10
N TRP A 10 -22.87 14.26 5.66
CA TRP A 10 -21.60 13.57 5.79
C TRP A 10 -20.65 14.20 4.78
N ALA A 11 -19.50 14.69 5.25
CA ALA A 11 -18.46 15.15 4.35
C ALA A 11 -18.02 13.96 3.49
N GLU A 12 -18.21 14.04 2.17
CA GLU A 12 -17.68 13.04 1.26
C GLU A 12 -16.15 13.07 1.35
N GLY A 13 -15.59 11.98 1.89
CA GLY A 13 -14.14 11.77 1.89
C GLY A 13 -13.61 11.53 0.48
N PRO A 14 -12.28 11.52 0.29
CA PRO A 14 -11.70 11.23 -1.01
C PRO A 14 -12.12 9.86 -1.51
N ALA A 15 -12.52 9.79 -2.78
CA ALA A 15 -12.76 8.55 -3.49
C ALA A 15 -11.46 8.09 -4.16
N TYR A 16 -10.99 6.89 -3.82
CA TYR A 16 -9.82 6.27 -4.43
C TYR A 16 -10.25 5.19 -5.43
N GLY A 17 -9.39 4.93 -6.42
CA GLY A 17 -9.61 3.83 -7.34
C GLY A 17 -9.41 2.44 -6.70
N PRO A 18 -9.71 1.35 -7.43
CA PRO A 18 -9.65 -0.03 -6.91
C PRO A 18 -8.23 -0.46 -6.52
N GLU A 19 -7.20 0.16 -7.08
CA GLU A 19 -5.79 -0.03 -6.73
C GLU A 19 -5.25 1.20 -6.00
N LEU A 20 -6.11 1.85 -5.23
CA LEU A 20 -5.76 2.97 -4.38
C LEU A 20 -5.13 4.13 -5.19
N GLU A 21 -5.59 4.34 -6.41
CA GLU A 21 -5.27 5.50 -7.24
C GLU A 21 -5.80 6.77 -6.57
N GLY A 22 -5.02 7.85 -6.61
CA GLY A 22 -5.34 9.12 -5.94
C GLY A 22 -4.86 9.23 -4.48
N PHE A 23 -4.25 8.17 -3.93
CA PHE A 23 -3.59 8.20 -2.62
C PHE A 23 -2.08 8.01 -2.78
N ASP A 24 -1.27 8.96 -2.32
CA ASP A 24 0.18 8.88 -2.43
C ASP A 24 0.81 8.15 -1.25
N TYR A 25 1.88 7.41 -1.53
CA TYR A 25 2.80 6.92 -0.49
C TYR A 25 3.99 7.87 -0.39
N ALA A 26 4.64 7.90 0.77
CA ALA A 26 5.82 8.74 1.00
C ALA A 26 7.09 8.28 0.24
N TYR A 27 7.05 7.10 -0.39
CA TYR A 27 8.15 6.53 -1.16
C TYR A 27 7.70 6.13 -2.57
N PRO A 28 8.63 6.13 -3.56
CA PRO A 28 8.30 5.72 -4.93
C PRO A 28 7.76 4.30 -4.98
N VAL A 29 6.58 4.14 -5.55
CA VAL A 29 5.95 2.84 -5.77
C VAL A 29 6.57 2.17 -7.00
N GLN A 30 7.08 0.97 -6.80
CA GLN A 30 7.57 0.09 -7.85
C GLN A 30 6.52 -0.95 -8.20
N ARG A 31 6.67 -1.60 -9.36
CA ARG A 31 5.76 -2.63 -9.85
C ARG A 31 6.54 -3.87 -10.24
N PHE A 32 6.02 -5.03 -9.88
CA PHE A 32 6.51 -6.34 -10.30
C PHE A 32 5.36 -7.10 -10.97
N ASP A 33 5.46 -7.30 -12.27
CA ASP A 33 4.48 -8.08 -13.03
C ASP A 33 4.76 -9.58 -12.85
N LEU A 34 3.70 -10.37 -12.68
CA LEU A 34 3.79 -11.82 -12.44
C LEU A 34 2.59 -12.57 -13.01
N GLU A 35 2.85 -13.80 -13.44
CA GLU A 35 1.82 -14.77 -13.79
C GLU A 35 1.52 -15.66 -12.57
N SER A 36 0.26 -15.70 -12.13
CA SER A 36 -0.15 -16.55 -11.02
C SER A 36 -1.59 -17.00 -11.19
N GLN A 37 -1.86 -18.28 -10.90
CA GLN A 37 -3.19 -18.89 -11.05
C GLN A 37 -3.82 -18.66 -12.44
N ARG A 38 -2.98 -18.62 -13.50
CA ARG A 38 -3.34 -18.31 -14.90
C ARG A 38 -3.89 -16.90 -15.11
N GLN A 39 -3.45 -15.96 -14.30
CA GLN A 39 -3.78 -14.54 -14.40
C GLN A 39 -2.49 -13.72 -14.48
N THR A 40 -2.46 -12.76 -15.39
CA THR A 40 -1.45 -11.70 -15.42
C THR A 40 -1.80 -10.67 -14.34
N LEU A 41 -0.93 -10.54 -13.35
CA LEU A 41 -1.12 -9.69 -12.18
C LEU A 41 0.08 -8.75 -12.02
N HIS A 42 -0.04 -7.82 -11.09
CA HIS A 42 1.06 -7.01 -10.59
C HIS A 42 1.02 -6.85 -9.08
N MET A 43 2.21 -6.84 -8.51
CA MET A 43 2.45 -6.50 -7.13
C MET A 43 3.14 -5.14 -7.06
N SER A 44 2.50 -4.17 -6.42
CA SER A 44 3.12 -2.91 -6.05
C SER A 44 3.96 -3.08 -4.80
N TYR A 45 5.10 -2.41 -4.74
CA TYR A 45 5.98 -2.47 -3.58
C TYR A 45 6.81 -1.19 -3.43
N LEU A 46 7.27 -0.96 -2.20
CA LEU A 46 8.32 0.01 -1.90
C LEU A 46 9.66 -0.71 -1.79
N ASP A 47 10.72 -0.16 -2.40
CA ASP A 47 12.11 -0.61 -2.22
C ASP A 47 12.98 0.59 -1.86
N VAL A 48 13.28 0.74 -0.58
CA VAL A 48 14.03 1.88 -0.04
C VAL A 48 15.43 1.41 0.35
N ARG A 49 16.42 2.04 -0.28
CA ARG A 49 17.84 1.76 -0.02
C ARG A 49 18.41 2.78 0.96
N PRO A 50 19.18 2.33 1.96
CA PRO A 50 19.80 3.22 2.94
C PRO A 50 21.00 3.94 2.32
N PRO A 51 21.34 5.15 2.77
CA PRO A 51 22.53 5.88 2.31
C PRO A 51 23.85 5.18 2.72
N ARG A 52 23.85 4.48 3.86
CA ARG A 52 24.98 3.66 4.33
C ARG A 52 24.47 2.26 4.68
N PRO A 53 24.60 1.28 3.77
CA PRO A 53 24.09 -0.07 3.99
C PRO A 53 24.82 -0.79 5.13
N ASN A 54 24.05 -1.41 6.02
CA ASN A 54 24.53 -2.31 7.07
C ASN A 54 24.63 -3.78 6.60
N GLY A 55 24.36 -4.04 5.31
CA GLY A 55 24.41 -5.36 4.69
C GLY A 55 23.17 -6.23 4.87
N ARG A 56 22.10 -5.73 5.53
CA ARG A 56 20.88 -6.49 5.80
C ARG A 56 19.65 -5.89 5.11
N THR A 57 18.67 -6.75 4.85
CA THR A 57 17.37 -6.36 4.27
C THR A 57 16.25 -6.76 5.22
N VAL A 58 15.23 -5.92 5.33
CA VAL A 58 13.98 -6.18 6.06
C VAL A 58 12.83 -6.18 5.07
N VAL A 59 11.90 -7.12 5.24
CA VAL A 59 10.62 -7.14 4.53
C VAL A 59 9.51 -6.78 5.51
N LEU A 60 8.71 -5.77 5.18
CA LEU A 60 7.57 -5.34 5.99
C LEU A 60 6.28 -5.81 5.31
N LEU A 61 5.51 -6.64 6.01
CA LEU A 61 4.21 -7.14 5.54
C LEU A 61 3.11 -6.37 6.25
N HIS A 62 2.19 -5.78 5.48
CA HIS A 62 1.06 -5.05 6.04
C HIS A 62 0.00 -6.02 6.59
N GLY A 63 -0.84 -5.52 7.51
CA GLY A 63 -2.04 -6.22 7.95
C GLY A 63 -3.21 -5.99 6.99
N LYS A 64 -4.33 -6.68 7.21
CA LYS A 64 -5.51 -6.69 6.32
C LYS A 64 -6.04 -5.30 5.92
N ASN A 65 -5.99 -4.33 6.84
CA ASN A 65 -6.59 -3.00 6.65
C ASN A 65 -5.54 -1.88 6.47
N PHE A 66 -4.27 -2.24 6.27
CA PHE A 66 -3.17 -1.31 6.08
C PHE A 66 -2.40 -1.64 4.81
N CYS A 67 -1.54 -0.74 4.37
CA CYS A 67 -0.78 -0.86 3.13
C CYS A 67 0.72 -0.66 3.38
N ALA A 68 1.55 -0.90 2.36
CA ALA A 68 2.98 -0.58 2.38
C ALA A 68 3.24 0.87 2.78
N GLY A 69 2.40 1.81 2.33
CA GLY A 69 2.49 3.23 2.70
C GLY A 69 2.31 3.50 4.20
N THR A 70 1.58 2.66 4.93
CA THR A 70 1.40 2.79 6.39
C THR A 70 2.73 2.63 7.14
N TRP A 71 3.71 1.96 6.54
CA TRP A 71 5.03 1.74 7.13
C TRP A 71 5.99 2.92 7.02
N GLU A 72 5.56 4.10 6.54
CA GLU A 72 6.43 5.26 6.30
C GLU A 72 7.46 5.50 7.42
N ALA A 73 6.99 5.66 8.66
CA ALA A 73 7.87 5.95 9.79
C ALA A 73 8.85 4.79 10.08
N THR A 74 8.40 3.54 9.94
CA THR A 74 9.24 2.35 10.14
C THR A 74 10.29 2.23 9.04
N ILE A 75 9.94 2.47 7.78
CA ILE A 75 10.87 2.48 6.65
C ILE A 75 11.95 3.54 6.88
N ARG A 76 11.57 4.74 7.32
CA ARG A 76 12.51 5.82 7.62
C ARG A 76 13.52 5.40 8.69
N VAL A 77 13.06 4.92 9.85
CA VAL A 77 13.95 4.52 10.97
C VAL A 77 14.87 3.35 10.58
N LEU A 78 14.35 2.35 9.87
CA LEU A 78 15.16 1.22 9.40
C LEU A 78 16.19 1.66 8.34
N GLY A 79 15.82 2.57 7.44
CA GLY A 79 16.72 3.14 6.45
C GLY A 79 17.84 3.97 7.08
N GLU A 80 17.53 4.78 8.11
CA GLU A 80 18.52 5.56 8.87
C GLU A 80 19.54 4.66 9.59
N THR A 81 19.13 3.46 10.02
CA THR A 81 20.00 2.45 10.65
C THR A 81 20.70 1.51 9.65
N GLY A 82 20.54 1.76 8.34
CA GLY A 82 21.30 1.08 7.29
C GLY A 82 20.65 -0.16 6.69
N TYR A 83 19.38 -0.45 6.98
CA TYR A 83 18.67 -1.55 6.33
C TYR A 83 18.14 -1.15 4.96
N ARG A 84 18.24 -2.05 3.97
CA ARG A 84 17.33 -2.01 2.81
C ARG A 84 15.95 -2.46 3.28
N VAL A 85 14.90 -1.74 2.92
CA VAL A 85 13.54 -2.06 3.32
C VAL A 85 12.68 -2.30 2.09
N VAL A 86 12.03 -3.46 2.04
CA VAL A 86 11.07 -3.82 0.99
C VAL A 86 9.69 -3.97 1.64
N ALA A 87 8.68 -3.28 1.11
CA ALA A 87 7.30 -3.36 1.61
C ALA A 87 6.34 -3.60 0.44
N PRO A 88 5.96 -4.86 0.17
CA PRO A 88 4.98 -5.18 -0.87
C PRO A 88 3.55 -4.96 -0.37
N ASP A 89 2.69 -4.47 -1.27
CA ASP A 89 1.25 -4.61 -1.15
C ASP A 89 0.87 -5.99 -1.72
N GLN A 90 0.27 -6.88 -0.92
CA GLN A 90 -0.06 -8.23 -1.41
C GLN A 90 -1.18 -8.21 -2.47
N ILE A 91 -1.24 -9.22 -3.35
CA ILE A 91 -2.33 -9.37 -4.34
C ILE A 91 -3.69 -9.31 -3.63
N GLY A 92 -4.62 -8.52 -4.16
CA GLY A 92 -5.92 -8.25 -3.54
C GLY A 92 -5.94 -7.07 -2.58
N PHE A 93 -4.81 -6.41 -2.32
CA PHE A 93 -4.73 -5.28 -1.38
C PHE A 93 -4.11 -4.04 -2.01
N CYS A 94 -4.54 -2.87 -1.51
CA CYS A 94 -3.86 -1.59 -1.69
C CYS A 94 -3.53 -1.25 -3.15
N LYS A 95 -2.26 -1.07 -3.53
CA LYS A 95 -1.88 -0.70 -4.91
C LYS A 95 -1.67 -1.89 -5.87
N SER A 96 -1.79 -3.12 -5.37
CA SER A 96 -1.65 -4.33 -6.18
C SER A 96 -2.96 -4.77 -6.81
N THR A 97 -2.90 -5.64 -7.82
CA THR A 97 -4.07 -6.13 -8.56
C THR A 97 -5.18 -6.61 -7.64
N LYS A 98 -6.44 -6.29 -7.98
CA LYS A 98 -7.66 -6.85 -7.36
C LYS A 98 -8.29 -7.91 -8.26
N PRO A 99 -7.77 -9.15 -8.27
CA PRO A 99 -8.39 -10.21 -9.06
C PRO A 99 -9.81 -10.52 -8.53
N GLU A 100 -10.74 -10.82 -9.43
CA GLU A 100 -12.09 -11.25 -9.05
C GLU A 100 -12.05 -12.54 -8.19
N ARG A 101 -11.06 -13.41 -8.47
CA ARG A 101 -10.85 -14.68 -7.78
C ARG A 101 -9.36 -14.95 -7.60
N TYR A 102 -8.96 -15.24 -6.37
CA TYR A 102 -7.58 -15.61 -6.05
C TYR A 102 -7.55 -16.45 -4.78
N GLN A 103 -6.80 -17.55 -4.79
CA GLN A 103 -6.57 -18.35 -3.59
C GLN A 103 -5.34 -17.84 -2.82
N TYR A 104 -5.49 -17.73 -1.49
CA TYR A 104 -4.49 -17.27 -0.53
C TYR A 104 -4.03 -18.38 0.40
#